data_AF-A0A972JTI9-F1
#
_entry.id   AF-A0A972JTI9-F1
#
_cell.length_a   1.000
_cell.length_b   1.000
_cell.length_c   1.000
_cell.angle_alpha   90.00
_cell.angle_beta   90.00
_cell.angle_gamma   90.00
#
_symmetry.space_group_name_H-M   'P 1'
#
loop_
_entity.id
_entity.type
_entity.pdbx_description
1 polymer ?
#
loop_
_entity_poly.entity_id
_entity_poly.type
_entity_poly.pdbx_seq_one_letter_code
_entity_poly.pdbx_strand_id
1 'polypeptide(L)'
;MKQLNLDQLAAQYAQKIVVDGQSDIEILITKTLGVLQEQGVYACMLFLFSRTSNEKSLAEKIRPHLYGLLKELPSFCQSDINDENALQFQCHSVNR
;
A
#
# COMPACT_ATOMS: atom_id res chain seq x y z
N MET A 1 -24.52 -7.83 -10.64
CA MET A 1 -23.17 -7.69 -10.05
C MET A 1 -23.12 -6.36 -9.32
N LYS A 2 -22.70 -6.33 -8.04
CA LYS A 2 -22.57 -5.08 -7.29
C LYS A 2 -21.39 -4.31 -7.89
N GLN A 3 -21.64 -3.12 -8.43
CA GLN A 3 -20.59 -2.27 -8.97
C GLN A 3 -19.64 -1.88 -7.83
N LEU A 4 -18.37 -2.24 -7.94
CA LEU A 4 -17.36 -1.87 -6.95
C LEU A 4 -17.02 -0.40 -7.13
N ASN A 5 -17.30 0.43 -6.12
CA ASN A 5 -16.89 1.83 -6.10
C ASN A 5 -15.46 1.91 -5.57
N LEU A 6 -14.51 2.12 -6.48
CA LEU A 6 -13.08 2.19 -6.16
C LEU A 6 -12.76 3.41 -5.29
N ASP A 7 -13.42 4.55 -5.51
CA ASP A 7 -13.20 5.76 -4.71
C ASP A 7 -13.66 5.55 -3.26
N GLN A 8 -14.83 4.93 -3.07
CA GLN A 8 -15.33 4.59 -1.75
C GLN A 8 -14.40 3.60 -1.03
N LEU A 9 -13.91 2.59 -1.75
CA LEU A 9 -12.98 1.61 -1.21
C LEU A 9 -11.64 2.27 -0.81
N ALA A 10 -11.07 3.10 -1.69
CA ALA A 10 -9.86 3.86 -1.40
C ALA A 10 -10.02 4.76 -0.17
N ALA A 11 -11.14 5.47 -0.05
CA ALA A 11 -11.44 6.30 1.11
C ALA A 11 -11.54 5.48 2.41
N GLN A 12 -12.15 4.30 2.37
CA GLN A 12 -12.22 3.41 3.53
C GLN A 12 -10.85 2.94 4.00
N TYR A 13 -9.96 2.54 3.07
CA TYR A 13 -8.60 2.15 3.41
C TYR A 13 -7.74 3.33 3.87
N ALA A 14 -7.90 4.51 3.25
CA ALA A 14 -7.24 5.73 3.70
C ALA A 14 -7.60 6.05 5.16
N GLN A 15 -8.88 5.93 5.53
CA GLN A 15 -9.32 6.13 6.91
C GLN A 15 -8.68 5.13 7.88
N LYS A 16 -8.58 3.84 7.51
CA LYS A 16 -7.91 2.82 8.32
C LYS A 16 -6.43 3.13 8.53
N ILE A 17 -5.74 3.55 7.47
CA ILE A 17 -4.34 3.97 7.52
C ILE A 17 -4.15 5.11 8.51
N VAL A 18 -4.99 6.15 8.45
CA VAL A 18 -4.91 7.30 9.37
C VAL A 18 -5.15 6.89 10.82
N VAL A 19 -6.13 6.02 11.07
CA VAL A 19 -6.44 5.52 12.43
C VAL A 19 -5.27 4.74 13.02
N ASP A 20 -4.62 3.88 12.24
CA ASP A 20 -3.50 3.06 12.71
C ASP A 20 -2.17 3.84 12.84
N GLY A 21 -2.04 4.90 12.04
CA GLY A 21 -0.86 5.75 11.91
C GLY A 21 -0.71 6.87 12.93
N GLN A 22 -1.83 7.33 13.52
CA GLN A 22 -1.84 8.46 14.46
C GLN A 22 -1.17 9.72 13.88
N SER A 23 -0.61 10.61 14.71
CA SER A 23 -0.15 11.94 14.29
C SER A 23 1.08 11.95 13.38
N ASP A 24 1.94 10.94 13.43
CA ASP A 24 3.23 10.95 12.72
C ASP A 24 3.14 10.37 11.30
N ILE A 25 1.96 9.87 10.90
CA ILE A 25 1.78 9.19 9.61
C ILE A 25 1.77 10.14 8.41
N GLU A 26 1.37 11.39 8.60
CA GLU A 26 1.22 12.37 7.52
C GLU A 26 2.54 12.57 6.74
N ILE A 27 3.65 12.70 7.47
CA ILE A 27 4.99 12.88 6.89
C ILE A 27 5.38 11.66 6.06
N LEU A 28 5.16 10.46 6.59
CA LEU A 28 5.49 9.22 5.90
C LEU A 28 4.64 9.05 4.63
N ILE A 29 3.33 9.28 4.72
CA ILE A 29 2.42 9.18 3.57
C ILE A 29 2.77 10.21 2.49
N THR A 30 3.10 11.44 2.86
CA THR A 30 3.52 12.47 1.90
C THR A 30 4.76 12.04 1.13
N LYS A 31 5.76 11.46 1.81
CA LYS A 31 6.96 10.90 1.16
C LYS A 31 6.60 9.72 0.25
N THR A 32 5.76 8.80 0.73
CA THR A 32 5.31 7.62 -0.03
C THR A 32 4.57 8.03 -1.31
N LEU A 33 3.72 9.05 -1.25
CA LEU A 33 3.02 9.59 -2.42
C LEU A 33 3.98 10.23 -3.42
N GLY A 34 5.00 10.95 -2.96
CA GLY A 34 6.06 11.47 -3.83
C GLY A 34 6.78 10.36 -4.60
N VAL A 35 7.19 9.29 -3.90
CA VAL A 35 7.82 8.13 -4.56
C VAL A 35 6.86 7.44 -5.52
N LEU A 36 5.59 7.29 -5.17
CA LEU A 36 4.58 6.69 -6.04
C LEU A 36 4.42 7.49 -7.34
N GLN A 37 4.35 8.81 -7.25
CA GLN A 37 4.15 9.70 -8.38
C GLN A 37 5.38 9.77 -9.31
N GLU A 38 6.58 9.69 -8.74
CA GLU A 38 7.83 9.82 -9.50
C GLU A 38 8.38 8.49 -10.02
N GLN A 39 8.24 7.40 -9.27
CA GLN A 39 8.95 6.14 -9.49
C GLN A 39 8.01 4.92 -9.59
N GLY A 40 6.70 5.13 -9.41
CA GLY A 40 5.68 4.09 -9.55
C GLY A 40 5.51 3.16 -8.34
N VAL A 41 4.65 2.16 -8.51
CA VAL A 41 4.13 1.32 -7.41
C VAL A 41 5.22 0.46 -6.76
N TYR A 42 6.11 -0.13 -7.56
CA TYR A 42 7.19 -0.98 -7.03
C TYR A 42 8.14 -0.18 -6.13
N ALA A 43 8.59 0.99 -6.59
CA ALA A 43 9.46 1.87 -5.81
C ALA A 43 8.78 2.40 -4.55
N CYS A 44 7.48 2.72 -4.63
CA CYS A 44 6.67 3.11 -3.47
C CYS A 44 6.67 2.03 -2.38
N MET A 45 6.52 0.77 -2.77
CA MET A 45 6.49 -0.34 -1.84
C MET A 45 7.88 -0.65 -1.30
N LEU A 46 8.91 -0.63 -2.15
CA LEU A 46 10.31 -0.73 -1.70
C LEU A 46 10.67 0.38 -0.71
N PHE A 47 10.18 1.60 -0.92
CA PHE A 47 10.35 2.71 0.00
C PHE A 47 9.74 2.39 1.38
N LEU A 48 8.51 1.86 1.43
CA LEU A 48 7.86 1.41 2.68
C LEU A 48 8.61 0.25 3.34
N PHE A 49 9.17 -0.70 2.59
CA PHE A 49 10.00 -1.77 3.14
C PHE A 49 11.35 -1.26 3.68
N SER A 50 11.91 -0.22 3.06
CA SER A 50 13.19 0.37 3.47
C SER A 50 13.13 1.23 4.73
N ARG A 51 11.93 1.54 5.25
CA ARG A 51 11.78 2.40 6.43
C ARG A 51 12.42 1.76 7.65
N THR A 52 13.23 2.54 8.38
CA THR A 52 13.92 2.11 9.59
C THR A 52 13.58 3.02 10.77
N SER A 53 14.02 2.64 11.98
CA SER A 53 13.90 3.44 13.20
C SER A 53 12.45 3.89 13.45
N ASN A 54 12.22 5.19 13.61
CA ASN A 54 10.92 5.77 13.99
C ASN A 54 9.84 5.58 12.92
N GLU A 55 10.20 5.42 11.64
CA GLU A 55 9.24 5.20 10.55
C GLU A 55 8.93 3.71 10.32
N LYS A 56 9.71 2.79 10.92
CA LYS A 56 9.59 1.34 10.67
C LYS A 56 8.22 0.81 11.08
N SER A 57 7.79 1.10 12.31
CA SER A 57 6.52 0.61 12.86
C SER A 57 5.32 1.18 12.10
N LEU A 58 5.41 2.43 11.64
CA LEU A 58 4.39 3.06 10.82
C LEU A 58 4.31 2.41 9.44
N ALA A 59 5.45 2.16 8.81
CA ALA A 59 5.48 1.50 7.50
C ALA A 59 4.94 0.07 7.56
N GLU A 60 5.29 -0.69 8.60
CA GLU A 60 4.76 -2.03 8.87
C GLU A 60 3.23 -2.04 9.05
N LYS A 61 2.65 -0.96 9.59
CA LYS A 61 1.18 -0.80 9.69
C LYS A 61 0.53 -0.41 8.37
N ILE A 62 1.20 0.38 7.53
CA ILE A 62 0.65 0.87 6.25
C ILE A 62 0.59 -0.25 5.20
N ARG A 63 1.65 -1.05 5.07
CA ARG A 63 1.78 -2.07 4.02
C ARG A 63 0.58 -3.04 3.95
N PRO A 64 0.08 -3.62 5.07
CA PRO A 64 -1.10 -4.49 5.06
C PRO A 64 -2.36 -3.85 4.49
N HIS A 65 -2.57 -2.55 4.71
CA HIS A 65 -3.73 -1.83 4.15
C HIS A 65 -3.66 -1.75 2.63
N LEU A 66 -2.47 -1.55 2.07
CA LEU A 66 -2.27 -1.52 0.61
C LEU A 66 -2.55 -2.90 -0.01
N TYR A 67 -2.06 -3.98 0.60
CA TYR A 67 -2.36 -5.34 0.12
C TYR A 67 -3.83 -5.69 0.29
N GLY A 68 -4.44 -5.25 1.40
CA GLY A 68 -5.86 -5.43 1.64
C GLY A 68 -6.69 -4.79 0.54
N LEU A 69 -6.39 -3.55 0.16
CA LEU A 69 -7.08 -2.88 -0.93
C LEU A 69 -6.88 -3.61 -2.27
N LEU A 70 -5.67 -4.11 -2.55
CA LEU A 70 -5.43 -4.92 -3.75
C LEU A 70 -6.28 -6.19 -3.76
N LYS A 71 -6.39 -6.92 -2.64
CA LYS A 71 -7.20 -8.15 -2.55
C LYS A 71 -8.70 -7.93 -2.75
N GLU A 72 -9.21 -6.72 -2.52
CA GLU A 72 -10.61 -6.37 -2.78
C GLU A 72 -10.89 -6.14 -4.28
N LEU A 73 -9.85 -6.03 -5.12
CA LEU A 73 -10.00 -5.84 -6.56
C LEU A 73 -10.17 -7.19 -7.28
N PRO A 74 -11.13 -7.33 -8.21
CA PRO A 74 -11.44 -8.59 -8.89
C PRO A 74 -10.23 -9.26 -9.56
N SER A 75 -9.31 -8.46 -10.10
CA SER A 75 -8.10 -8.94 -10.78
C SER A 75 -7.04 -9.52 -9.82
N PHE A 76 -7.18 -9.27 -8.52
CA PHE A 76 -6.17 -9.57 -7.50
C PHE A 76 -6.75 -10.34 -6.30
N CYS A 77 -8.04 -10.65 -6.26
CA CYS A 77 -8.66 -11.40 -5.15
C CYS A 77 -8.03 -12.77 -4.86
N GLN A 78 -7.41 -13.42 -5.86
CA GLN A 78 -6.73 -14.72 -5.70
C GLN A 78 -5.23 -14.57 -5.42
N SER A 79 -4.71 -13.35 -5.38
CA SER A 79 -3.29 -13.13 -5.15
C SER A 79 -2.95 -13.22 -3.67
N ASP A 80 -2.05 -14.16 -3.35
CA ASP A 80 -1.45 -14.24 -2.02
C ASP A 80 -0.38 -13.16 -1.89
N ILE A 81 -0.79 -11.91 -1.62
CA ILE A 81 0.13 -10.80 -1.36
C ILE A 81 0.31 -10.63 0.16
N ASN A 82 1.56 -10.65 0.60
CA ASN A 82 2.00 -10.43 1.97
C ASN A 82 3.39 -9.77 1.98
N ASP A 83 3.93 -9.46 3.16
CA ASP A 83 5.22 -8.76 3.28
C ASP A 83 6.41 -9.56 2.71
N GLU A 84 6.33 -10.88 2.64
CA GLU A 84 7.42 -11.74 2.15
C GLU A 84 7.49 -11.74 0.61
N ASN A 85 6.36 -11.55 -0.07
CA ASN A 85 6.27 -11.68 -1.52
C ASN A 85 5.79 -10.42 -2.25
N ALA A 86 5.42 -9.34 -1.54
CA ALA A 86 4.89 -8.12 -2.13
C ALA A 86 5.81 -7.50 -3.21
N LEU A 87 7.13 -7.48 -2.95
CA LEU A 87 8.10 -6.96 -3.92
C LEU A 87 8.17 -7.83 -5.18
N GLN A 88 8.17 -9.16 -5.02
CA GLN A 88 8.18 -10.09 -6.15
C GLN A 88 6.89 -10.01 -6.96
N PHE A 89 5.75 -9.90 -6.29
CA PHE A 89 4.43 -9.74 -6.89
C PHE A 89 4.37 -8.49 -7.79
N GLN A 90 4.89 -7.37 -7.29
CA GLN A 90 4.87 -6.11 -8.03
C GLN A 90 5.89 -6.07 -9.16
N CYS A 91 7.05 -6.70 -9.00
CA CYS A 91 8.03 -6.87 -10.08
C CYS A 91 7.43 -7.66 -11.27
N HIS A 92 6.71 -8.75 -10.99
CA HIS A 92 6.03 -9.54 -12.04
C HIS A 92 4.85 -8.81 -12.68
N SER A 93 4.20 -7.90 -11.95
CA SER A 93 3.05 -7.13 -12.44
C SER A 93 3.44 -6.01 -13.41
N VAL A 94 4.69 -5.53 -13.37
CA VAL A 94 5.21 -4.47 -14.27
C VAL A 94 5.61 -5.00 -15.65
N ASN A 95 5.77 -6.32 -15.81
CA ASN A 95 6.16 -6.98 -17.07
C ASN A 95 4.97 -7.57 -17.87
N ARG A 96 3.73 -7.20 -17.54
CA ARG A 96 2.53 -7.51 -18.34
C ARG A 96 1.95 -6.24 -18.93
#